data_AF-A0A542YWF0-F1
#
_entry.id   AF-A0A542YWF0-F1
#
_cell.length_a   1.000
_cell.length_b   1.000
_cell.length_c   1.000
_cell.angle_alpha   90.00
_cell.angle_beta   90.00
_cell.angle_gamma   90.00
#
_symmetry.space_group_name_H-M   'P 1'
#
loop_
_entity.id
_entity.type
_entity.pdbx_description
1 polymer ?
#
loop_
_entity_poly.entity_id
_entity_poly.type
_entity_poly.pdbx_seq_one_letter_code
_entity_poly.pdbx_strand_id
1 'polypeptide(L)'
;MASAEGAPQDTAPETDDPTATTDAAAGSADAAATTTPAPPPEAEAGLLINDLREDIPRQEVSQPTEGVFGTPDGTVEITSVGRADSVPGHVHGGPESAYVAAPGEEFYVFEVSFVPGEDDQTPPTELHVDSQGTRKLVKELSQGDSSFLASLPVGGEGASLVVSADGHEQVFDIATGARVADPLTDTYLRRVVQQDLTDVLSYGPVPGYEDRQFTADVRLRSARITPYVPPRIGSQRWAEPGSMWLVMEYRLEYDATRAGWSDRHATLTWTIEGAEPVVQEGRLWGRDEEVVMSIPADFDSFDVAVANQAELRERFGGSTVKEFGSESFSLSFPVD
;
A
#
# COMPACT_ATOMS: atom_id res chain seq x y z
N MET A 1 60.43 48.02 20.96
CA MET A 1 59.04 47.80 20.50
C MET A 1 59.03 47.88 18.98
N ALA A 2 58.03 47.25 18.34
CA ALA A 2 57.73 47.32 16.90
C ALA A 2 58.80 46.77 15.93
N SER A 3 58.48 45.61 15.36
CA SER A 3 58.15 45.36 13.94
C SER A 3 58.60 46.39 12.87
N ALA A 4 58.82 45.98 11.60
CA ALA A 4 58.44 44.73 10.94
C ALA A 4 59.47 44.26 9.89
N GLU A 5 59.36 43.01 9.46
CA GLU A 5 60.09 42.47 8.30
C GLU A 5 59.70 43.17 6.98
N GLY A 6 60.65 43.17 6.03
CA GLY A 6 60.46 43.71 4.68
C GLY A 6 60.90 42.70 3.61
N ALA A 7 60.05 42.55 2.60
CA ALA A 7 60.24 41.71 1.41
C ALA A 7 59.35 42.27 0.27
N PRO A 8 59.47 41.84 -0.99
CA PRO A 8 60.41 40.85 -1.54
C PRO A 8 61.23 41.38 -2.73
N GLN A 9 62.13 40.54 -3.27
CA GLN A 9 62.34 40.45 -4.72
C GLN A 9 62.74 39.02 -5.11
N ASP A 10 62.71 38.73 -6.42
CA ASP A 10 62.43 37.39 -6.96
C ASP A 10 63.49 36.93 -7.97
N THR A 11 63.98 35.68 -7.84
CA THR A 11 64.63 34.89 -8.91
C THR A 11 64.81 33.42 -8.50
N ALA A 12 64.76 32.50 -9.47
CA ALA A 12 64.82 31.04 -9.28
C ALA A 12 66.23 30.42 -9.48
N PRO A 13 66.47 29.15 -9.06
CA PRO A 13 67.73 28.42 -9.33
C PRO A 13 67.56 26.98 -9.90
N GLU A 14 68.72 26.38 -10.23
CA GLU A 14 69.00 24.94 -10.43
C GLU A 14 69.88 24.44 -9.23
N THR A 15 70.48 23.24 -9.07
CA THR A 15 70.78 22.02 -9.87
C THR A 15 70.58 20.75 -8.95
N ASP A 16 71.17 19.53 -9.02
CA ASP A 16 72.12 18.77 -9.88
C ASP A 16 72.03 17.24 -9.57
N ASP A 17 72.16 16.36 -10.58
CA ASP A 17 72.70 14.97 -10.53
C ASP A 17 72.09 13.96 -9.47
N PRO A 18 72.62 12.74 -9.13
CA PRO A 18 73.86 12.05 -9.52
C PRO A 18 73.78 10.57 -10.04
N THR A 19 74.97 10.07 -10.42
CA THR A 19 75.30 8.77 -11.03
C THR A 19 75.35 7.55 -10.07
N ALA A 20 75.12 6.33 -10.56
CA ALA A 20 75.57 5.06 -9.95
C ALA A 20 75.82 3.93 -10.99
N THR A 21 76.66 2.93 -10.65
CA THR A 21 77.12 1.86 -11.58
C THR A 21 77.01 0.45 -10.95
N THR A 22 76.91 -0.58 -11.79
CA THR A 22 76.71 -2.02 -11.47
C THR A 22 77.92 -2.75 -10.85
N ASP A 23 77.71 -3.76 -10.00
CA ASP A 23 77.80 -5.20 -10.40
C ASP A 23 77.30 -6.18 -9.30
N ALA A 24 77.10 -7.45 -9.67
CA ALA A 24 77.04 -8.68 -8.88
C ALA A 24 76.03 -8.81 -7.71
N ALA A 25 74.92 -9.51 -7.96
CA ALA A 25 74.06 -10.10 -6.93
C ALA A 25 74.13 -11.65 -6.95
N ALA A 26 74.38 -12.27 -5.80
CA ALA A 26 74.32 -13.72 -5.64
C ALA A 26 72.87 -14.22 -5.50
N GLY A 27 72.62 -15.48 -5.83
CA GLY A 27 71.28 -16.05 -5.83
C GLY A 27 70.69 -16.24 -4.43
N SER A 28 69.59 -15.55 -4.16
CA SER A 28 68.53 -16.00 -3.24
C SER A 28 67.29 -16.26 -4.07
N ALA A 29 66.85 -17.52 -4.14
CA ALA A 29 65.53 -17.84 -4.67
C ALA A 29 64.51 -17.42 -3.61
N ASP A 30 64.01 -16.19 -3.73
CA ASP A 30 62.99 -15.68 -2.81
C ASP A 30 61.73 -16.54 -2.96
N ALA A 31 61.43 -17.29 -1.91
CA ALA A 31 60.32 -18.23 -1.90
C ALA A 31 59.05 -17.40 -1.71
N ALA A 32 58.51 -16.91 -2.84
CA ALA A 32 57.29 -16.12 -2.89
C ALA A 32 56.17 -16.83 -2.14
N ALA A 33 56.00 -16.45 -0.87
CA ALA A 33 54.97 -16.97 -0.02
C ALA A 33 53.65 -16.49 -0.60
N THR A 34 52.93 -17.38 -1.26
CA THR A 34 51.52 -17.17 -1.58
C THR A 34 50.76 -17.13 -0.27
N THR A 35 50.77 -15.95 0.35
CA THR A 35 49.87 -15.60 1.45
C THR A 35 48.47 -15.79 0.91
N THR A 36 47.82 -16.89 1.29
CA THR A 36 46.39 -17.07 1.07
C THR A 36 45.71 -15.79 1.54
N PRO A 37 44.89 -15.14 0.70
CA PRO A 37 44.16 -13.94 1.13
C PRO A 37 43.46 -14.23 2.46
N ALA A 38 43.48 -13.24 3.36
CA ALA A 38 42.61 -13.33 4.54
C ALA A 38 41.16 -13.53 4.04
N PRO A 39 40.35 -14.37 4.72
CA PRO A 39 38.93 -14.46 4.37
C PRO A 39 38.31 -13.06 4.43
N PRO A 40 37.39 -12.72 3.52
CA PRO A 40 36.69 -11.45 3.57
C PRO A 40 35.96 -11.31 4.93
N PRO A 41 35.86 -10.08 5.46
CA PRO A 41 35.20 -9.84 6.74
C PRO A 41 33.72 -10.21 6.67
N GLU A 42 33.24 -10.86 7.74
CA GLU A 42 31.82 -11.19 7.93
C GLU A 42 31.05 -9.94 8.37
N ALA A 43 29.84 -9.75 7.85
CA ALA A 43 28.90 -8.73 8.30
C ALA A 43 28.23 -9.11 9.65
N GLU A 44 27.55 -8.15 10.30
CA GLU A 44 26.69 -8.46 11.44
C GLU A 44 25.47 -9.29 10.99
N ALA A 45 25.10 -10.29 11.81
CA ALA A 45 23.96 -11.17 11.54
C ALA A 45 22.65 -10.37 11.45
N GLY A 46 21.84 -10.68 10.44
CA GLY A 46 20.62 -9.94 10.14
C GLY A 46 20.84 -8.49 9.67
N LEU A 47 22.01 -8.13 9.13
CA LEU A 47 22.27 -6.80 8.55
C LEU A 47 21.13 -6.37 7.61
N LEU A 48 20.72 -5.10 7.68
CA LEU A 48 19.70 -4.51 6.82
C LEU A 48 20.17 -3.14 6.30
N ILE A 49 20.02 -2.89 5.00
CA ILE A 49 20.38 -1.64 4.31
C ILE A 49 19.15 -1.17 3.50
N ASN A 50 18.43 -0.19 4.05
CA ASN A 50 17.05 0.13 3.66
C ASN A 50 16.90 0.87 2.31
N ASP A 51 17.90 1.66 1.92
CA ASP A 51 17.94 2.40 0.64
C ASP A 51 19.24 2.07 -0.09
N LEU A 52 19.23 1.02 -0.90
CA LEU A 52 20.38 0.63 -1.71
C LEU A 52 20.51 1.56 -2.93
N ARG A 53 21.58 2.37 -2.95
CA ARG A 53 21.81 3.42 -3.98
C ARG A 53 22.76 3.01 -5.10
N GLU A 54 23.37 1.84 -5.00
CA GLU A 54 24.32 1.29 -5.95
C GLU A 54 23.91 -0.15 -6.27
N ASP A 55 23.87 -0.53 -7.54
CA ASP A 55 23.50 -1.89 -7.95
C ASP A 55 24.57 -2.89 -7.50
N ILE A 56 24.17 -3.86 -6.68
CA ILE A 56 25.05 -4.93 -6.19
C ILE A 56 25.01 -6.09 -7.19
N PRO A 57 26.17 -6.69 -7.55
CA PRO A 57 26.20 -7.87 -8.40
C PRO A 57 25.36 -9.02 -7.82
N ARG A 58 24.24 -9.33 -8.50
CA ARG A 58 23.28 -10.35 -8.08
C ARG A 58 23.49 -11.69 -8.80
N GLN A 59 23.30 -12.78 -8.07
CA GLN A 59 23.09 -14.14 -8.58
C GLN A 59 21.65 -14.58 -8.33
N GLU A 60 21.22 -15.65 -9.00
CA GLU A 60 19.93 -16.32 -8.79
C GLU A 60 18.70 -15.38 -8.80
N VAL A 61 18.75 -14.30 -9.59
CA VAL A 61 17.67 -13.31 -9.68
C VAL A 61 16.39 -13.98 -10.18
N SER A 62 15.38 -13.97 -9.31
CA SER A 62 14.04 -14.44 -9.57
C SER A 62 13.06 -13.26 -9.62
N GLN A 63 12.02 -13.39 -10.45
CA GLN A 63 10.82 -12.58 -10.32
C GLN A 63 9.81 -13.40 -9.52
N PRO A 64 9.24 -12.87 -8.42
CA PRO A 64 8.21 -13.57 -7.67
C PRO A 64 7.02 -13.98 -8.55
N THR A 65 6.46 -15.17 -8.30
CA THR A 65 5.25 -15.61 -9.04
C THR A 65 4.00 -14.90 -8.52
N GLU A 66 3.98 -14.59 -7.22
CA GLU A 66 2.94 -13.81 -6.56
C GLU A 66 3.61 -12.75 -5.67
N GLY A 67 4.06 -11.65 -6.29
CA GLY A 67 4.78 -10.56 -5.62
C GLY A 67 3.94 -9.31 -5.30
N VAL A 68 2.64 -9.32 -5.60
CA VAL A 68 1.77 -8.13 -5.54
C VAL A 68 0.89 -8.14 -4.29
N PHE A 69 0.79 -6.99 -3.62
CA PHE A 69 0.06 -6.76 -2.37
C PHE A 69 -0.81 -5.52 -2.50
N GLY A 70 -2.12 -5.66 -2.29
CA GLY A 70 -3.02 -4.51 -2.16
C GLY A 70 -3.12 -4.06 -0.70
N THR A 71 -3.02 -2.76 -0.46
CA THR A 71 -3.24 -2.14 0.86
C THR A 71 -4.23 -0.97 0.71
N PRO A 72 -4.73 -0.38 1.81
CA PRO A 72 -5.56 0.82 1.72
C PRO A 72 -4.85 1.97 1.00
N ASP A 73 -3.55 2.07 1.24
CA ASP A 73 -2.67 3.16 0.86
C ASP A 73 -2.13 3.05 -0.58
N GLY A 74 -2.24 1.87 -1.19
CA GLY A 74 -1.76 1.63 -2.55
C GLY A 74 -1.52 0.15 -2.88
N THR A 75 -0.70 -0.08 -3.91
CA THR A 75 -0.25 -1.41 -4.32
C THR A 75 1.27 -1.50 -4.20
N VAL A 76 1.74 -2.55 -3.53
CA VAL A 76 3.16 -2.93 -3.44
C VAL A 76 3.42 -4.07 -4.40
N GLU A 77 4.52 -4.02 -5.16
CA GLU A 77 4.99 -5.15 -5.97
C GLU A 77 6.48 -5.42 -5.69
N ILE A 78 6.79 -6.65 -5.28
CA ILE A 78 8.17 -7.15 -5.20
C ILE A 78 8.57 -7.58 -6.62
N THR A 79 9.33 -6.73 -7.31
CA THR A 79 9.64 -6.88 -8.73
C THR A 79 10.82 -7.81 -9.00
N SER A 80 11.78 -7.93 -8.07
CA SER A 80 12.80 -8.98 -8.09
C SER A 80 13.35 -9.34 -6.71
N VAL A 81 13.86 -10.57 -6.60
CA VAL A 81 14.63 -11.08 -5.46
C VAL A 81 15.88 -11.77 -6.02
N GLY A 82 17.07 -11.33 -5.61
CA GLY A 82 18.34 -11.95 -5.99
C GLY A 82 19.31 -12.07 -4.82
N ARG A 83 20.22 -13.05 -4.87
CA ARG A 83 21.28 -13.21 -3.86
C ARG A 83 22.53 -12.43 -4.23
N ALA A 84 23.37 -12.08 -3.26
CA ALA A 84 24.69 -11.50 -3.49
C ALA A 84 25.75 -12.21 -2.63
N ASP A 85 26.89 -12.55 -3.21
CA ASP A 85 28.00 -13.19 -2.48
C ASP A 85 28.66 -12.24 -1.47
N SER A 86 28.63 -10.94 -1.77
CA SER A 86 29.31 -9.91 -0.99
C SER A 86 28.72 -8.51 -1.22
N VAL A 87 28.93 -7.61 -0.26
CA VAL A 87 28.52 -6.20 -0.30
C VAL A 87 29.76 -5.31 -0.23
N PRO A 88 29.93 -4.31 -1.12
CA PRO A 88 31.04 -3.36 -1.02
C PRO A 88 31.02 -2.62 0.31
N GLY A 89 32.15 -2.51 1.01
CA GLY A 89 32.15 -2.04 2.39
C GLY A 89 31.63 -0.61 2.56
N HIS A 90 31.81 0.25 1.57
CA HIS A 90 31.29 1.62 1.57
C HIS A 90 29.75 1.68 1.54
N VAL A 91 29.06 0.67 0.98
CA VAL A 91 27.59 0.56 1.01
C VAL A 91 27.08 0.22 2.41
N HIS A 92 27.84 -0.56 3.17
CA HIS A 92 27.60 -0.85 4.59
C HIS A 92 28.11 0.28 5.52
N GLY A 93 28.95 1.20 5.02
CA GLY A 93 29.62 2.23 5.82
C GLY A 93 30.90 1.76 6.53
N GLY A 94 31.37 0.55 6.23
CA GLY A 94 32.63 -0.01 6.74
C GLY A 94 33.86 0.43 5.93
N PRO A 95 35.07 0.26 6.49
CA PRO A 95 36.33 0.63 5.82
C PRO A 95 36.86 -0.42 4.83
N GLU A 96 36.25 -1.60 4.79
CA GLU A 96 36.73 -2.77 4.06
C GLU A 96 36.33 -2.73 2.58
N SER A 97 36.98 -3.52 1.73
CA SER A 97 36.66 -3.54 0.29
C SER A 97 35.30 -4.20 0.01
N ALA A 98 35.02 -5.33 0.65
CA ALA A 98 33.72 -6.00 0.64
C ALA A 98 33.54 -6.87 1.88
N TYR A 99 32.29 -7.05 2.32
CA TYR A 99 31.88 -7.99 3.37
C TYR A 99 31.18 -9.20 2.75
N VAL A 100 31.27 -10.36 3.40
CA VAL A 100 30.40 -11.53 3.16
C VAL A 100 29.31 -11.61 4.23
N ALA A 101 28.26 -12.38 3.98
CA ALA A 101 27.17 -12.59 4.93
C ALA A 101 27.66 -13.29 6.21
N ALA A 102 26.89 -13.17 7.30
CA ALA A 102 27.23 -13.81 8.57
C ALA A 102 27.19 -15.35 8.48
N PRO A 103 27.90 -16.11 9.34
CA PRO A 103 27.90 -17.56 9.27
C PRO A 103 26.50 -18.20 9.43
N GLY A 104 25.96 -18.75 8.34
CA GLY A 104 24.61 -19.31 8.26
C GLY A 104 23.58 -18.41 7.57
N GLU A 105 24.03 -17.26 7.05
CA GLU A 105 23.22 -16.31 6.28
C GLU A 105 23.74 -16.13 4.84
N GLU A 106 22.89 -15.58 3.97
CA GLU A 106 23.18 -15.10 2.62
C GLU A 106 22.66 -13.65 2.51
N PHE A 107 23.25 -12.83 1.64
CA PHE A 107 22.66 -11.52 1.33
C PHE A 107 21.59 -11.65 0.25
N TYR A 108 20.42 -11.08 0.53
CA TYR A 108 19.31 -10.94 -0.40
C TYR A 108 19.13 -9.46 -0.76
N VAL A 109 19.10 -9.17 -2.06
CA VAL A 109 18.74 -7.88 -2.63
C VAL A 109 17.30 -7.97 -3.16
N PHE A 110 16.46 -7.05 -2.71
CA PHE A 110 15.07 -6.94 -3.13
C PHE A 110 14.86 -5.66 -3.93
N GLU A 111 14.08 -5.74 -4.99
CA GLU A 111 13.51 -4.58 -5.69
C GLU A 111 12.00 -4.56 -5.44
N VAL A 112 11.49 -3.40 -5.03
CA VAL A 112 10.08 -3.19 -4.66
C VAL A 112 9.60 -1.87 -5.23
N SER A 113 8.50 -1.90 -5.97
CA SER A 113 7.77 -0.71 -6.43
C SER A 113 6.53 -0.48 -5.57
N PHE A 114 6.17 0.80 -5.40
CA PHE A 114 4.92 1.20 -4.72
C PHE A 114 4.16 2.24 -5.54
N VAL A 115 2.88 1.96 -5.78
CA VAL A 115 1.94 2.87 -6.43
C VAL A 115 0.89 3.28 -5.38
N PRO A 116 0.86 4.53 -4.91
CA PRO A 116 -0.14 4.97 -3.93
C PRO A 116 -1.55 4.96 -4.53
N GLY A 117 -2.54 4.77 -3.67
CA GLY A 117 -3.97 4.88 -4.00
C GLY A 117 -4.44 6.33 -4.19
N GLU A 118 -5.72 6.49 -4.51
CA GLU A 118 -6.35 7.81 -4.70
C GLU A 118 -6.86 8.46 -3.41
N ASP A 119 -6.82 7.76 -2.26
CA ASP A 119 -7.36 8.22 -0.98
C ASP A 119 -6.22 8.75 -0.08
N ASP A 120 -6.13 10.06 0.13
CA ASP A 120 -4.99 10.72 0.80
C ASP A 120 -5.02 10.66 2.35
N GLN A 121 -5.95 9.89 2.91
CA GLN A 121 -6.22 9.79 4.35
C GLN A 121 -6.18 8.36 4.88
N THR A 122 -5.54 7.46 4.15
CA THR A 122 -5.19 6.12 4.61
C THR A 122 -3.99 6.14 5.57
N PRO A 123 -3.91 5.19 6.52
CA PRO A 123 -2.68 4.93 7.26
C PRO A 123 -1.58 4.45 6.30
N PRO A 124 -0.33 4.92 6.45
CA PRO A 124 0.74 4.59 5.54
C PRO A 124 1.06 3.09 5.57
N THR A 125 1.49 2.54 4.44
CA THR A 125 1.99 1.15 4.40
C THR A 125 3.44 1.07 4.84
N GLU A 126 3.75 0.18 5.78
CA GLU A 126 5.12 -0.14 6.20
C GLU A 126 5.59 -1.45 5.55
N LEU A 127 6.85 -1.48 5.09
CA LEU A 127 7.55 -2.70 4.68
C LEU A 127 8.56 -3.11 5.74
N HIS A 128 8.44 -4.34 6.24
CA HIS A 128 9.33 -4.95 7.22
C HIS A 128 10.02 -6.20 6.66
N VAL A 129 11.20 -6.50 7.20
CA VAL A 129 11.85 -7.82 7.14
C VAL A 129 11.61 -8.50 8.49
N ASP A 130 11.10 -9.73 8.48
CA ASP A 130 11.02 -10.59 9.67
C ASP A 130 11.91 -11.81 9.48
N SER A 131 12.80 -12.08 10.43
CA SER A 131 13.79 -13.16 10.33
C SER A 131 14.18 -13.64 11.72
N GLN A 132 14.15 -14.96 11.94
CA GLN A 132 14.49 -15.59 13.22
C GLN A 132 13.72 -15.02 14.44
N GLY A 133 12.52 -14.46 14.23
CA GLY A 133 11.72 -13.79 15.26
C GLY A 133 12.18 -12.37 15.61
N THR A 134 13.03 -11.76 14.78
CA THR A 134 13.39 -10.35 14.84
C THR A 134 12.83 -9.61 13.63
N ARG A 135 11.84 -8.75 13.86
CA ARG A 135 11.32 -7.84 12.85
C ARG A 135 12.10 -6.54 12.79
N LYS A 136 12.39 -6.06 11.58
CA LYS A 136 13.06 -4.78 11.30
C LYS A 136 12.29 -4.01 10.22
N LEU A 137 11.94 -2.75 10.50
CA LEU A 137 11.36 -1.84 9.51
C LEU A 137 12.39 -1.55 8.41
N VAL A 138 12.03 -1.84 7.16
CA VAL A 138 12.78 -1.38 5.99
C VAL A 138 12.41 0.08 5.73
N LYS A 139 11.13 0.37 5.52
CA LYS A 139 10.66 1.74 5.23
C LYS A 139 9.16 1.87 5.37
N GLU A 140 8.73 3.10 5.61
CA GLU A 140 7.42 3.59 5.18
C GLU A 140 7.43 3.65 3.64
N LEU A 141 6.42 3.08 2.98
CA LEU A 141 6.34 3.07 1.53
C LEU A 141 5.93 4.44 0.98
N SER A 142 6.43 4.74 -0.21
CA SER A 142 6.26 6.02 -0.88
C SER A 142 6.48 5.83 -2.38
N GLN A 143 5.86 6.67 -3.21
CA GLN A 143 5.68 6.43 -4.64
C GLN A 143 7.00 6.14 -5.39
N GLY A 144 7.01 5.06 -6.16
CA GLY A 144 8.08 4.69 -7.08
C GLY A 144 8.83 3.44 -6.67
N ASP A 145 9.98 3.23 -7.31
CA ASP A 145 10.83 2.06 -7.13
C ASP A 145 11.85 2.28 -6.01
N SER A 146 12.15 1.23 -5.26
CA SER A 146 13.27 1.20 -4.31
C SER A 146 13.87 -0.19 -4.18
N SER A 147 15.13 -0.25 -3.77
CA SER A 147 15.81 -1.51 -3.48
C SER A 147 16.47 -1.47 -2.12
N PHE A 148 16.56 -2.63 -1.48
CA PHE A 148 17.17 -2.80 -0.16
C PHE A 148 17.90 -4.15 -0.09
N LEU A 149 18.80 -4.27 0.87
CA LEU A 149 19.56 -5.51 1.12
C LEU A 149 19.33 -5.99 2.55
N ALA A 150 19.10 -7.30 2.71
CA ALA A 150 19.02 -7.98 4.00
C ALA A 150 19.97 -9.20 4.03
N SER A 151 20.68 -9.39 5.14
CA SER A 151 21.34 -10.66 5.48
C SER A 151 20.30 -11.56 6.15
N LEU A 152 20.05 -12.75 5.59
CA LEU A 152 18.97 -13.65 5.96
C LEU A 152 19.48 -15.10 6.01
N PRO A 153 18.82 -16.03 6.74
CA PRO A 153 19.18 -17.45 6.73
C PRO A 153 19.43 -17.99 5.32
N VAL A 154 20.42 -18.88 5.16
CA VAL A 154 20.69 -19.57 3.90
C VAL A 154 19.39 -20.18 3.35
N GLY A 155 19.07 -19.90 2.08
CA GLY A 155 17.84 -20.36 1.43
C GLY A 155 16.58 -19.59 1.82
N GLY A 156 16.64 -18.63 2.74
CA GLY A 156 15.50 -17.84 3.21
C GLY A 156 14.60 -18.54 4.24
N GLU A 157 15.01 -19.70 4.76
CA GLU A 157 14.17 -20.50 5.67
C GLU A 157 13.80 -19.73 6.94
N GLY A 158 12.49 -19.53 7.17
CA GLY A 158 11.99 -18.80 8.35
C GLY A 158 12.22 -17.28 8.27
N ALA A 159 12.43 -16.73 7.08
CA ALA A 159 12.46 -15.30 6.81
C ALA A 159 11.34 -14.88 5.85
N SER A 160 10.78 -13.69 6.07
CA SER A 160 9.72 -13.11 5.26
C SER A 160 9.86 -11.60 5.10
N LEU A 161 9.21 -11.06 4.06
CA LEU A 161 8.83 -9.64 4.06
C LEU A 161 7.40 -9.52 4.58
N VAL A 162 7.12 -8.49 5.36
CA VAL A 162 5.79 -8.21 5.89
C VAL A 162 5.36 -6.82 5.44
N VAL A 163 4.25 -6.77 4.71
CA VAL A 163 3.57 -5.54 4.28
C VAL A 163 2.47 -5.26 5.31
N SER A 164 2.61 -4.18 6.06
CA SER A 164 1.71 -3.82 7.18
C SER A 164 0.95 -2.53 6.89
N ALA A 165 -0.37 -2.53 7.12
CA ALA A 165 -1.21 -1.33 7.02
C ALA A 165 -2.37 -1.37 8.04
N ASP A 166 -2.47 -0.32 8.87
CA ASP A 166 -3.46 -0.19 9.96
C ASP A 166 -3.56 -1.42 10.90
N GLY A 167 -2.45 -2.14 11.09
CA GLY A 167 -2.37 -3.33 11.95
C GLY A 167 -2.75 -4.65 11.28
N HIS A 168 -3.09 -4.67 9.99
CA HIS A 168 -3.22 -5.89 9.19
C HIS A 168 -1.91 -6.18 8.45
N GLU A 169 -1.54 -7.45 8.34
CA GLU A 169 -0.24 -7.91 7.86
C GLU A 169 -0.38 -8.92 6.72
N GLN A 170 0.24 -8.64 5.58
CA GLN A 170 0.44 -9.59 4.48
C GLN A 170 1.89 -10.03 4.41
N VAL A 171 2.13 -11.28 4.01
CA VAL A 171 3.46 -11.92 4.14
C VAL A 171 3.97 -12.40 2.77
N PHE A 172 5.24 -12.12 2.48
CA PHE A 172 6.01 -12.74 1.40
C PHE A 172 6.99 -13.75 2.00
N ASP A 173 6.86 -15.04 1.67
CA ASP A 173 7.79 -16.07 2.13
C ASP A 173 9.01 -16.13 1.18
N ILE A 174 10.21 -15.91 1.74
CA ILE A 174 11.43 -15.69 0.96
C ILE A 174 12.03 -17.03 0.47
N ALA A 175 11.74 -18.14 1.15
CA ALA A 175 12.19 -19.48 0.74
C ALA A 175 11.40 -20.04 -0.45
N THR A 176 10.12 -19.70 -0.54
CA THR A 176 9.23 -20.11 -1.64
C THR A 176 9.16 -19.09 -2.78
N GLY A 177 9.47 -17.81 -2.52
CA GLY A 177 9.39 -16.73 -3.51
C GLY A 177 7.95 -16.33 -3.84
N ALA A 178 7.02 -16.49 -2.90
CA ALA A 178 5.59 -16.27 -3.08
C ALA A 178 4.94 -15.57 -1.88
N ARG A 179 3.88 -14.82 -2.16
CA ARG A 179 2.96 -14.30 -1.14
C ARG A 179 2.21 -15.45 -0.45
N VAL A 180 2.03 -15.32 0.86
CA VAL A 180 1.09 -16.15 1.63
C VAL A 180 -0.31 -15.64 1.36
N ALA A 181 -1.19 -16.49 0.82
CA ALA A 181 -2.54 -16.10 0.41
C ALA A 181 -3.35 -15.47 1.56
N ASP A 182 -3.96 -14.32 1.27
CA ASP A 182 -4.79 -13.54 2.19
C ASP A 182 -6.14 -13.20 1.52
N PRO A 183 -7.19 -14.01 1.76
CA PRO A 183 -8.50 -13.82 1.14
C PRO A 183 -9.17 -12.47 1.41
N LEU A 184 -8.71 -11.71 2.42
CA LEU A 184 -9.20 -10.36 2.67
C LEU A 184 -8.61 -9.40 1.64
N THR A 185 -7.29 -9.29 1.56
CA THR A 185 -6.60 -8.34 0.65
C THR A 185 -6.59 -8.78 -0.80
N ASP A 186 -6.83 -10.07 -1.09
CA ASP A 186 -7.14 -10.58 -2.44
C ASP A 186 -8.30 -9.81 -3.10
N THR A 187 -9.18 -9.18 -2.30
CA THR A 187 -10.23 -8.27 -2.79
C THR A 187 -9.68 -7.08 -3.58
N TYR A 188 -8.49 -6.56 -3.24
CA TYR A 188 -7.82 -5.50 -4.02
C TYR A 188 -7.25 -6.00 -5.35
N LEU A 189 -6.95 -7.29 -5.46
CA LEU A 189 -6.35 -7.90 -6.65
C LEU A 189 -7.41 -8.30 -7.69
N ARG A 190 -8.70 -8.13 -7.37
CA ARG A 190 -9.80 -8.34 -8.32
C ARG A 190 -9.74 -7.36 -9.47
N ARG A 191 -10.06 -7.87 -10.65
CA ARG A 191 -10.10 -7.10 -11.90
C ARG A 191 -11.13 -5.97 -11.92
N VAL A 192 -12.23 -6.11 -11.18
CA VAL A 192 -13.29 -5.10 -11.07
C VAL A 192 -13.60 -4.89 -9.59
N VAL A 193 -13.01 -3.85 -9.01
CA VAL A 193 -13.30 -3.39 -7.63
C VAL A 193 -14.30 -2.24 -7.58
N GLN A 194 -14.51 -1.52 -8.68
CA GLN A 194 -15.43 -0.36 -8.77
C GLN A 194 -16.26 -0.39 -10.05
N GLN A 195 -17.50 0.08 -9.96
CA GLN A 195 -18.45 0.29 -11.06
C GLN A 195 -19.00 1.71 -10.97
N ASP A 196 -19.02 2.43 -12.10
CA ASP A 196 -19.80 3.67 -12.26
C ASP A 196 -21.25 3.32 -12.57
N LEU A 197 -22.20 3.99 -11.92
CA LEU A 197 -23.63 3.70 -12.00
C LEU A 197 -24.40 4.87 -12.64
N THR A 198 -25.51 4.55 -13.30
CA THR A 198 -26.40 5.55 -13.92
C THR A 198 -27.87 5.39 -13.51
N ASP A 199 -28.12 4.39 -12.67
CA ASP A 199 -29.41 3.88 -12.26
C ASP A 199 -30.13 4.86 -11.32
N VAL A 200 -31.44 4.94 -11.50
CA VAL A 200 -32.32 5.79 -10.70
C VAL A 200 -33.46 4.95 -10.16
N LEU A 201 -33.47 4.80 -8.84
CA LEU A 201 -34.58 4.20 -8.12
C LEU A 201 -35.64 5.30 -7.90
N SER A 202 -36.65 5.33 -8.76
CA SER A 202 -37.75 6.32 -8.69
C SER A 202 -38.95 5.75 -7.95
N TYR A 203 -39.41 6.45 -6.91
CA TYR A 203 -40.48 6.03 -6.01
C TYR A 203 -41.72 6.93 -6.11
N GLY A 204 -42.91 6.33 -5.94
CA GLY A 204 -44.19 7.04 -5.86
C GLY A 204 -44.97 7.07 -7.19
N PRO A 205 -45.98 7.95 -7.33
CA PRO A 205 -46.35 9.05 -6.43
C PRO A 205 -47.06 8.61 -5.13
N VAL A 206 -46.69 9.23 -4.02
CA VAL A 206 -47.30 9.05 -2.68
C VAL A 206 -48.21 10.25 -2.33
N PRO A 207 -49.42 10.06 -1.75
CA PRO A 207 -50.35 11.15 -1.49
C PRO A 207 -49.91 12.13 -0.38
N GLY A 208 -50.12 13.41 -0.66
CA GLY A 208 -49.90 14.55 0.25
C GLY A 208 -51.18 15.06 0.91
N TYR A 209 -51.11 16.30 1.41
CA TYR A 209 -52.27 17.09 1.80
C TYR A 209 -53.00 17.64 0.57
N GLU A 210 -54.33 17.70 0.63
CA GLU A 210 -55.22 18.03 -0.51
C GLU A 210 -54.95 17.14 -1.74
N ASP A 211 -54.50 17.72 -2.84
CA ASP A 211 -54.21 17.06 -4.12
C ASP A 211 -52.70 17.03 -4.45
N ARG A 212 -51.84 17.31 -3.45
CA ARG A 212 -50.39 17.13 -3.63
C ARG A 212 -50.05 15.65 -3.74
N GLN A 213 -49.07 15.35 -4.60
CA GLN A 213 -48.38 14.06 -4.66
C GLN A 213 -46.88 14.32 -4.51
N PHE A 214 -46.17 13.36 -3.92
CA PHE A 214 -44.72 13.36 -3.74
C PHE A 214 -44.07 12.20 -4.50
N THR A 215 -42.88 12.43 -5.03
CA THR A 215 -42.00 11.42 -5.63
C THR A 215 -40.60 11.54 -5.04
N ALA A 216 -39.83 10.46 -5.11
CA ALA A 216 -38.43 10.45 -4.71
C ALA A 216 -37.58 9.78 -5.79
N ASP A 217 -36.35 10.25 -5.98
CA ASP A 217 -35.31 9.59 -6.77
C ASP A 217 -34.12 9.29 -5.84
N VAL A 218 -33.65 8.04 -5.80
CA VAL A 218 -32.28 7.72 -5.37
C VAL A 218 -31.48 7.47 -6.63
N ARG A 219 -30.59 8.39 -6.99
CA ARG A 219 -29.69 8.27 -8.15
C ARG A 219 -28.36 7.72 -7.68
N LEU A 220 -27.98 6.56 -8.19
CA LEU A 220 -26.72 5.91 -7.85
C LEU A 220 -25.58 6.52 -8.67
N ARG A 221 -24.38 6.57 -8.10
CA ARG A 221 -23.18 7.20 -8.70
C ARG A 221 -22.09 6.19 -8.97
N SER A 222 -21.74 5.45 -7.93
CA SER A 222 -20.68 4.45 -7.96
C SER A 222 -20.94 3.37 -6.91
N ALA A 223 -20.41 2.18 -7.14
CA ALA A 223 -20.31 1.14 -6.14
C ALA A 223 -18.90 0.53 -6.18
N ARG A 224 -18.28 0.37 -5.02
CA ARG A 224 -16.91 -0.13 -4.85
C ARG A 224 -16.86 -1.20 -3.76
N ILE A 225 -16.27 -2.34 -4.06
CA ILE A 225 -15.85 -3.32 -3.04
C ILE A 225 -14.44 -3.00 -2.55
N THR A 226 -14.20 -3.13 -1.25
CA THR A 226 -12.89 -2.90 -0.62
C THR A 226 -12.81 -3.70 0.68
N PRO A 227 -11.67 -4.31 1.02
CA PRO A 227 -11.48 -4.93 2.33
C PRO A 227 -11.29 -3.90 3.46
N TYR A 228 -11.16 -2.61 3.15
CA TYR A 228 -10.94 -1.53 4.13
C TYR A 228 -11.75 -0.27 3.82
N VAL A 229 -12.34 0.35 4.86
CA VAL A 229 -13.05 1.64 4.77
C VAL A 229 -12.14 2.80 5.20
N PRO A 230 -11.84 3.76 4.30
CA PRO A 230 -11.09 4.97 4.64
C PRO A 230 -11.76 5.80 5.75
N PRO A 231 -10.99 6.44 6.65
CA PRO A 231 -11.54 7.14 7.83
C PRO A 231 -12.50 8.29 7.51
N ARG A 232 -12.43 8.84 6.29
CA ARG A 232 -13.36 9.88 5.78
C ARG A 232 -14.77 9.36 5.50
N ILE A 233 -14.90 8.07 5.15
CA ILE A 233 -16.16 7.40 4.79
C ILE A 233 -16.81 6.82 6.06
N GLY A 234 -16.00 6.20 6.92
CA GLY A 234 -16.49 5.58 8.14
C GLY A 234 -15.40 5.04 9.06
N SER A 235 -15.81 4.59 10.24
CA SER A 235 -14.92 4.08 11.29
C SER A 235 -14.68 2.56 11.23
N GLN A 236 -15.17 1.88 10.20
CA GLN A 236 -15.15 0.41 10.08
C GLN A 236 -13.75 -0.18 9.91
N ARG A 237 -12.84 0.53 9.21
CA ARG A 237 -11.49 0.03 8.86
C ARG A 237 -11.56 -1.31 8.12
N TRP A 238 -10.72 -2.28 8.48
CA TRP A 238 -10.67 -3.61 7.87
C TRP A 238 -11.99 -4.40 8.05
N ALA A 239 -12.36 -5.20 7.05
CA ALA A 239 -13.48 -6.14 7.15
C ALA A 239 -13.07 -7.39 7.94
N GLU A 240 -14.05 -8.06 8.54
CA GLU A 240 -13.84 -9.35 9.20
C GLU A 240 -13.49 -10.45 8.18
N PRO A 241 -12.68 -11.47 8.54
CA PRO A 241 -12.29 -12.54 7.63
C PRO A 241 -13.48 -13.23 6.94
N GLY A 242 -13.45 -13.26 5.60
CA GLY A 242 -14.54 -13.80 4.77
C GLY A 242 -15.63 -12.77 4.41
N SER A 243 -15.48 -11.51 4.81
CA SER A 243 -16.32 -10.38 4.39
C SER A 243 -15.51 -9.31 3.64
N MET A 244 -16.20 -8.43 2.92
CA MET A 244 -15.66 -7.22 2.32
C MET A 244 -16.67 -6.07 2.46
N TRP A 245 -16.20 -4.83 2.41
CA TRP A 245 -17.07 -3.66 2.45
C TRP A 245 -17.53 -3.27 1.04
N LEU A 246 -18.83 -3.20 0.87
CA LEU A 246 -19.46 -2.49 -0.25
C LEU A 246 -19.68 -1.03 0.17
N VAL A 247 -18.98 -0.12 -0.52
CA VAL A 247 -19.22 1.33 -0.44
C VAL A 247 -20.01 1.74 -1.68
N MET A 248 -21.10 2.49 -1.51
CA MET A 248 -21.86 3.05 -2.64
C MET A 248 -22.12 4.53 -2.44
N GLU A 249 -21.93 5.31 -3.49
CA GLU A 249 -22.26 6.74 -3.54
C GLU A 249 -23.63 6.91 -4.21
N TYR A 250 -24.51 7.70 -3.58
CA TYR A 250 -25.85 7.98 -4.09
C TYR A 250 -26.27 9.42 -3.82
N ARG A 251 -27.31 9.88 -4.50
CA ARG A 251 -28.00 11.14 -4.21
C ARG A 251 -29.50 10.91 -4.10
N LEU A 252 -30.07 11.29 -2.96
CA LEU A 252 -31.51 11.33 -2.74
C LEU A 252 -32.07 12.72 -3.08
N GLU A 253 -33.13 12.75 -3.90
CA GLU A 253 -33.92 13.93 -4.22
C GLU A 253 -35.42 13.63 -4.04
N TYR A 254 -36.18 14.62 -3.56
CA TYR A 254 -37.64 14.57 -3.46
C TYR A 254 -38.25 15.69 -4.31
N ASP A 255 -39.40 15.42 -4.93
CA ASP A 255 -40.21 16.43 -5.63
C ASP A 255 -41.69 16.29 -5.28
N ALA A 256 -42.49 17.33 -5.56
CA ALA A 256 -43.93 17.32 -5.35
C ALA A 256 -44.69 18.16 -6.37
N THR A 257 -45.88 17.71 -6.76
CA THR A 257 -46.75 18.35 -7.77
C THR A 257 -47.16 19.79 -7.45
N ARG A 258 -46.94 20.27 -6.22
CA ARG A 258 -47.12 21.67 -5.81
C ARG A 258 -46.05 22.11 -4.82
N ALA A 259 -45.35 23.19 -5.15
CA ALA A 259 -44.42 23.89 -4.26
C ALA A 259 -45.05 24.29 -2.90
N GLY A 260 -44.20 24.60 -1.91
CA GLY A 260 -44.63 24.89 -0.55
C GLY A 260 -44.70 23.62 0.31
N TRP A 261 -43.55 22.98 0.43
CA TRP A 261 -43.25 21.88 1.35
C TRP A 261 -41.76 21.99 1.72
N SER A 262 -41.30 21.21 2.69
CA SER A 262 -39.87 21.07 3.01
C SER A 262 -39.60 19.70 3.62
N ASP A 263 -38.52 19.08 3.21
CA ASP A 263 -37.95 17.88 3.81
C ASP A 263 -37.66 18.08 5.32
N ARG A 264 -37.63 16.97 6.07
CA ARG A 264 -37.26 16.96 7.50
C ARG A 264 -36.23 15.89 7.82
N HIS A 265 -36.55 14.65 7.51
CA HIS A 265 -35.68 13.48 7.67
C HIS A 265 -36.02 12.47 6.56
N ALA A 266 -35.02 11.76 6.08
CA ALA A 266 -35.19 10.55 5.30
C ALA A 266 -34.59 9.37 6.07
N THR A 267 -35.19 8.19 5.90
CA THR A 267 -34.69 6.91 6.35
C THR A 267 -34.59 6.01 5.13
N LEU A 268 -33.37 5.58 4.80
CA LEU A 268 -33.10 4.60 3.75
C LEU A 268 -32.62 3.30 4.39
N THR A 269 -33.31 2.19 4.09
CA THR A 269 -32.90 0.84 4.51
C THR A 269 -32.36 0.09 3.32
N TRP A 270 -31.06 -0.19 3.32
CA TRP A 270 -30.33 -0.92 2.29
C TRP A 270 -30.25 -2.39 2.69
N THR A 271 -30.63 -3.30 1.79
CA THR A 271 -30.73 -4.74 2.05
C THR A 271 -30.11 -5.53 0.90
N ILE A 272 -29.26 -6.51 1.24
CA ILE A 272 -28.62 -7.45 0.31
C ILE A 272 -28.81 -8.86 0.88
N GLU A 273 -29.06 -9.87 0.05
CA GLU A 273 -29.19 -11.25 0.53
C GLU A 273 -27.88 -11.72 1.19
N GLY A 274 -27.96 -12.33 2.37
CA GLY A 274 -26.80 -12.76 3.15
C GLY A 274 -26.09 -11.67 3.98
N ALA A 275 -26.47 -10.40 3.85
CA ALA A 275 -25.93 -9.29 4.64
C ALA A 275 -26.89 -8.82 5.75
N GLU A 276 -26.37 -8.08 6.75
CA GLU A 276 -27.22 -7.34 7.70
C GLU A 276 -27.75 -6.05 7.04
N PRO A 277 -29.05 -5.73 7.13
CA PRO A 277 -29.60 -4.50 6.54
C PRO A 277 -29.03 -3.23 7.21
N VAL A 278 -28.56 -2.29 6.39
CA VAL A 278 -28.01 -1.00 6.85
C VAL A 278 -29.07 0.08 6.76
N VAL A 279 -29.38 0.71 7.90
CA VAL A 279 -30.32 1.83 7.99
C VAL A 279 -29.53 3.13 8.10
N GLN A 280 -29.77 4.06 7.16
CA GLN A 280 -29.29 5.43 7.24
C GLN A 280 -30.46 6.36 7.55
N GLU A 281 -30.30 7.26 8.52
CA GLU A 281 -31.33 8.22 8.92
C GLU A 281 -30.78 9.64 8.97
N GLY A 282 -31.62 10.63 8.61
CA GLY A 282 -31.35 12.04 8.85
C GLY A 282 -31.50 12.91 7.61
N ARG A 283 -30.52 13.78 7.37
CA ARG A 283 -30.56 14.76 6.26
C ARG A 283 -29.79 14.26 5.03
N LEU A 284 -30.35 13.23 4.40
CA LEU A 284 -29.75 12.48 3.30
C LEU A 284 -29.93 13.10 1.89
N TRP A 285 -30.59 14.26 1.77
CA TRP A 285 -31.06 14.81 0.50
C TRP A 285 -30.30 16.04 0.00
N GLY A 286 -30.22 16.20 -1.32
CA GLY A 286 -29.69 17.41 -1.97
C GLY A 286 -28.16 17.55 -1.98
N ARG A 287 -27.45 16.48 -1.62
CA ARG A 287 -26.01 16.26 -1.76
C ARG A 287 -25.79 14.78 -2.10
N ASP A 288 -24.62 14.43 -2.59
CA ASP A 288 -24.21 13.02 -2.68
C ASP A 288 -23.80 12.53 -1.27
N GLU A 289 -24.11 11.28 -0.95
CA GLU A 289 -23.89 10.61 0.33
C GLU A 289 -23.27 9.22 0.06
N GLU A 290 -22.46 8.71 1.00
CA GLU A 290 -21.89 7.36 0.94
C GLU A 290 -22.69 6.42 1.87
N VAL A 291 -22.89 5.16 1.47
CA VAL A 291 -23.35 4.05 2.34
C VAL A 291 -22.31 2.95 2.35
N VAL A 292 -22.12 2.33 3.52
CA VAL A 292 -21.17 1.23 3.75
C VAL A 292 -21.93 0.01 4.28
N MET A 293 -21.80 -1.12 3.60
CA MET A 293 -22.39 -2.41 3.98
C MET A 293 -21.29 -3.48 4.06
N SER A 294 -21.38 -4.40 5.02
CA SER A 294 -20.58 -5.63 4.99
C SER A 294 -21.28 -6.66 4.11
N ILE A 295 -20.57 -7.27 3.17
CA ILE A 295 -21.07 -8.34 2.31
C ILE A 295 -20.09 -9.53 2.31
N PRO A 296 -20.54 -10.78 2.05
CA PRO A 296 -19.65 -11.93 1.95
C PRO A 296 -18.61 -11.74 0.84
N ALA A 297 -17.37 -12.15 1.10
CA ALA A 297 -16.26 -11.97 0.16
C ALA A 297 -16.40 -12.84 -1.11
N ASP A 298 -17.11 -13.97 -1.04
CA ASP A 298 -17.31 -14.91 -2.15
C ASP A 298 -18.36 -14.46 -3.19
N PHE A 299 -19.00 -13.30 -2.99
CA PHE A 299 -20.00 -12.77 -3.92
C PHE A 299 -19.37 -12.17 -5.18
N ASP A 300 -19.83 -12.62 -6.35
CA ASP A 300 -19.53 -12.08 -7.69
C ASP A 300 -20.63 -11.12 -8.22
N SER A 301 -21.82 -11.22 -7.64
CA SER A 301 -23.04 -10.53 -8.05
C SER A 301 -24.08 -10.57 -6.93
N PHE A 302 -24.91 -9.54 -6.83
CA PHE A 302 -25.98 -9.47 -5.83
C PHE A 302 -27.02 -8.39 -6.19
N ASP A 303 -28.26 -8.62 -5.77
CA ASP A 303 -29.33 -7.63 -5.80
C ASP A 303 -29.34 -6.80 -4.52
N VAL A 304 -29.40 -5.48 -4.69
CA VAL A 304 -29.52 -4.49 -3.62
C VAL A 304 -30.94 -3.94 -3.63
N ALA A 305 -31.69 -4.18 -2.56
CA ALA A 305 -33.00 -3.58 -2.32
C ALA A 305 -32.85 -2.34 -1.42
N VAL A 306 -33.51 -1.25 -1.79
CA VAL A 306 -33.50 0.02 -1.06
C VAL A 306 -34.94 0.40 -0.73
N ALA A 307 -35.26 0.46 0.56
CA ALA A 307 -36.55 0.95 1.05
C ALA A 307 -36.44 2.40 1.51
N ASN A 308 -37.42 3.23 1.16
CA ASN A 308 -37.40 4.68 1.39
C ASN A 308 -38.61 5.15 2.21
N GLN A 309 -38.33 5.92 3.26
CA GLN A 309 -39.29 6.54 4.16
C GLN A 309 -38.88 7.99 4.43
N ALA A 310 -39.82 8.94 4.46
CA ALA A 310 -39.50 10.36 4.68
C ALA A 310 -40.47 11.06 5.63
N GLU A 311 -39.95 11.85 6.58
CA GLU A 311 -40.73 12.92 7.21
C GLU A 311 -40.75 14.12 6.23
N LEU A 312 -41.93 14.46 5.72
CA LEU A 312 -42.15 15.62 4.87
C LEU A 312 -43.03 16.65 5.58
N ARG A 313 -42.62 17.92 5.56
CA ARG A 313 -43.40 19.02 6.12
C ARG A 313 -44.15 19.78 5.04
N GLU A 314 -45.46 19.58 5.00
CA GLU A 314 -46.37 20.21 4.07
C GLU A 314 -46.80 21.61 4.57
N ARG A 315 -46.74 22.63 3.70
CA ARG A 315 -47.35 23.94 4.01
C ARG A 315 -48.86 23.72 4.21
N PHE A 316 -49.36 24.16 5.35
CA PHE A 316 -50.72 23.93 5.87
C PHE A 316 -51.06 22.48 6.29
N GLY A 317 -50.43 21.44 5.73
CA GLY A 317 -50.66 20.04 6.11
C GLY A 317 -49.96 19.57 7.40
N GLY A 318 -48.82 20.19 7.79
CA GLY A 318 -48.03 19.76 8.96
C GLY A 318 -46.85 18.85 8.60
N SER A 319 -46.22 18.20 9.59
CA SER A 319 -45.27 17.10 9.32
C SER A 319 -46.04 15.79 9.19
N THR A 320 -45.73 15.00 8.17
CA THR A 320 -46.23 13.62 8.01
C THR A 320 -45.11 12.72 7.53
N VAL A 321 -45.06 11.49 8.06
CA VAL A 321 -44.24 10.42 7.49
C VAL A 321 -44.90 9.89 6.22
N LYS A 322 -44.10 9.62 5.19
CA LYS A 322 -44.50 9.00 3.92
C LYS A 322 -43.65 7.74 3.72
N GLU A 323 -44.32 6.61 3.50
CA GLU A 323 -43.68 5.39 3.01
C GLU A 323 -43.63 5.47 1.48
N PHE A 324 -42.43 5.40 0.88
CA PHE A 324 -42.25 5.46 -0.57
C PHE A 324 -42.19 4.08 -1.22
N GLY A 325 -41.97 3.02 -0.43
CA GLY A 325 -41.86 1.64 -0.90
C GLY A 325 -40.40 1.19 -0.93
N SER A 326 -40.12 0.19 -1.77
CA SER A 326 -38.77 -0.34 -2.00
C SER A 326 -38.58 -0.64 -3.48
N GLU A 327 -37.42 -0.27 -3.99
CA GLU A 327 -36.96 -0.55 -5.36
C GLU A 327 -35.62 -1.31 -5.29
N SER A 328 -35.19 -1.93 -6.38
CA SER A 328 -33.98 -2.79 -6.39
C SER A 328 -33.17 -2.70 -7.68
N PHE A 329 -31.86 -2.90 -7.57
CA PHE A 329 -30.90 -2.95 -8.68
C PHE A 329 -29.85 -4.03 -8.42
N SER A 330 -29.15 -4.47 -9.47
CA SER A 330 -28.14 -5.52 -9.38
C SER A 330 -26.73 -4.95 -9.56
N LEU A 331 -25.73 -5.50 -8.87
CA LEU A 331 -24.31 -5.22 -9.06
C LEU A 331 -23.54 -6.50 -9.40
N SER A 332 -22.41 -6.39 -10.12
CA SER A 332 -21.49 -7.51 -10.31
C SER A 332 -20.02 -7.10 -10.27
N PHE A 333 -19.25 -7.80 -9.44
CA PHE A 333 -17.82 -7.62 -9.22
C PHE A 333 -17.12 -8.96 -9.51
N PRO A 334 -16.91 -9.32 -10.79
CA PRO A 334 -16.34 -10.61 -11.16
C PRO A 334 -14.93 -10.83 -10.58
N VAL A 335 -14.64 -12.09 -10.27
CA VAL A 335 -13.39 -12.52 -9.65
C VAL A 335 -12.26 -12.76 -10.69
N ASP A 336 -12.61 -12.85 -12.00
CA ASP A 336 -11.72 -13.19 -13.15
C ASP A 336 -11.56 -12.08 -14.22
#